data_AF-A0A3N5SL66-F1
#
_entry.id   AF-A0A3N5SL66-F1
#
_cell.length_a   1.000
_cell.length_b   1.000
_cell.length_c   1.000
_cell.angle_alpha   90.00
_cell.angle_beta   90.00
_cell.angle_gamma   90.00
#
_symmetry.space_group_name_H-M   'P 1'
#
loop_
_entity.id
_entity.type
_entity.pdbx_description
1 polymer ?
#
loop_
_entity_poly.entity_id
_entity_poly.type
_entity_poly.pdbx_seq_one_letter_code
_entity_poly.pdbx_strand_id
1 'polypeptide(L)'
;MSNEPTPYTAGIVGASGYAGGELLRLLLAHPNVQVTQITSERHVGKFASHVHPHLRGRTSLRFISRDGLQPCDLLFLALPHGEAQTHINTYISLAARIIDLSADFRLRDAAQYAAVYGAVYGHDHAAPEWLARFVYGLPELPRESLR
;
A
#
# COMPACT_ATOMS: atom_id res chain seq x y z
N MET A 1 30.24 8.72 16.50
CA MET A 1 28.92 9.11 15.98
C MET A 1 28.36 7.86 15.31
N SER A 2 27.33 7.24 15.90
CA SER A 2 26.72 6.03 15.36
C SER A 2 26.10 6.34 14.00
N ASN A 3 26.48 5.57 12.98
CA ASN A 3 25.96 5.67 11.63
C ASN A 3 24.62 4.92 11.60
N GLU A 4 23.58 5.47 12.24
CA GLU A 4 22.25 4.89 12.13
C GLU A 4 21.71 5.12 10.70
N PRO A 5 21.28 4.06 10.00
CA PRO A 5 20.76 4.21 8.65
C PRO A 5 19.52 5.11 8.67
N THR A 6 19.44 6.04 7.70
CA THR A 6 18.25 6.86 7.48
C THR A 6 17.03 5.95 7.30
N PRO A 7 15.93 6.15 8.04
CA PRO A 7 14.74 5.32 7.91
C PRO A 7 14.12 5.48 6.51
N TYR A 8 13.52 4.39 6.00
CA TYR A 8 12.78 4.44 4.74
C TYR A 8 11.51 5.28 4.90
N THR A 9 11.29 6.20 3.97
CA THR A 9 10.04 6.97 3.90
C THR A 9 8.92 6.09 3.34
N ALA A 10 7.75 6.13 3.98
CA ALA A 10 6.60 5.33 3.60
C ALA A 10 5.33 6.16 3.38
N GLY A 11 4.64 5.87 2.28
CA GLY A 11 3.26 6.31 2.02
C GLY A 11 2.27 5.15 2.21
N ILE A 12 1.06 5.44 2.70
CA ILE A 12 -0.04 4.46 2.77
C ILE A 12 -1.26 5.00 2.03
N VAL A 13 -1.62 4.34 0.94
CA VAL A 13 -2.83 4.65 0.16
C VAL A 13 -4.01 3.88 0.74
N GLY A 14 -5.13 4.56 1.02
CA GLY A 14 -6.29 3.92 1.67
C GLY A 14 -6.13 3.72 3.17
N ALA A 15 -5.33 4.57 3.83
CA ALA A 15 -5.00 4.46 5.24
C ALA A 15 -6.19 4.61 6.21
N SER A 16 -7.35 5.10 5.74
CA SER A 16 -8.56 5.21 6.56
C SER A 16 -9.30 3.88 6.76
N GLY A 17 -9.06 2.87 5.92
CA GLY A 17 -9.60 1.53 6.08
C GLY A 17 -8.95 0.76 7.23
N TYR A 18 -9.51 -0.41 7.58
CA TYR A 18 -8.97 -1.22 8.68
C TYR A 18 -7.57 -1.76 8.41
N ALA A 19 -7.32 -2.31 7.22
CA ALA A 19 -6.00 -2.80 6.84
C ALA A 19 -4.95 -1.67 6.82
N GLY A 20 -5.29 -0.53 6.21
CA GLY A 20 -4.41 0.64 6.16
C GLY A 20 -4.16 1.27 7.53
N GLY A 21 -5.18 1.32 8.40
CA GLY A 21 -5.05 1.81 9.77
C GLY A 21 -4.20 0.92 10.67
N GLU A 22 -4.35 -0.40 10.55
CA GLU A 22 -3.54 -1.36 11.29
C GLU A 22 -2.08 -1.35 10.81
N LEU A 23 -1.88 -1.27 9.49
CA LEU A 23 -0.55 -1.07 8.92
C LEU A 23 0.09 0.24 9.44
N LEU A 24 -0.66 1.34 9.46
CA LEU A 24 -0.19 2.61 10.03
C LEU A 24 0.23 2.43 11.49
N ARG A 25 -0.57 1.74 12.31
CA ARG A 25 -0.24 1.45 13.71
C ARG A 25 1.07 0.69 13.86
N LEU A 26 1.30 -0.31 13.01
CA LEU A 26 2.53 -1.11 13.00
C LEU A 26 3.74 -0.29 12.54
N LEU A 27 3.62 0.45 11.44
CA LEU A 27 4.73 1.24 10.88
C LEU A 27 5.13 2.42 11.77
N LEU A 28 4.18 3.04 12.49
CA LEU A 28 4.51 4.09 13.48
C LEU A 28 5.37 3.58 14.65
N ALA A 29 5.50 2.27 14.84
CA ALA A 29 6.37 1.66 15.85
C ALA A 29 7.63 1.02 15.25
N HIS A 30 7.81 1.07 13.92
CA HIS A 30 8.92 0.41 13.25
C HIS A 30 10.16 1.34 13.19
N PRO A 31 11.32 0.94 13.75
CA PRO A 31 12.48 1.84 13.90
C PRO A 31 13.10 2.31 12.58
N ASN A 32 12.97 1.50 11.53
CA ASN A 32 13.60 1.77 10.22
C ASN A 32 12.62 2.32 9.17
N VAL A 33 11.39 2.70 9.58
CA VAL A 33 10.39 3.24 8.66
C VAL A 33 9.79 4.51 9.24
N GLN A 34 9.71 5.55 8.42
CA GLN A 34 9.04 6.79 8.73
C GLN A 34 7.83 6.96 7.81
N VAL A 35 6.61 6.88 8.36
CA VAL A 35 5.40 7.18 7.58
C VAL A 35 5.31 8.69 7.37
N THR A 36 5.37 9.12 6.11
CA THR A 36 5.35 10.55 5.73
C THR A 36 4.02 10.97 5.14
N GLN A 37 3.23 10.04 4.61
CA GLN A 37 1.99 10.34 3.89
C GLN A 37 0.94 9.25 4.14
N ILE A 38 -0.32 9.67 4.33
CA ILE A 38 -1.47 8.76 4.40
C ILE A 38 -2.61 9.33 3.57
N THR A 39 -3.30 8.50 2.79
CA THR A 39 -4.37 8.98 1.91
C THR A 39 -5.75 8.52 2.36
N SER A 40 -6.75 9.37 2.10
CA SER A 40 -8.17 9.02 2.19
C SER A 40 -9.01 10.11 1.52
N GLU A 41 -9.75 9.75 0.46
CA GLU A 41 -10.62 10.72 -0.24
C GLU A 41 -11.73 11.28 0.66
N ARG A 42 -12.24 10.47 1.60
CA ARG A 42 -13.33 10.89 2.51
C ARG A 42 -12.89 11.75 3.69
N HIS A 43 -11.58 11.80 3.99
CA HIS A 43 -11.07 12.36 5.25
C HIS A 43 -9.94 13.36 5.06
N VAL A 44 -9.78 13.90 3.83
CA VAL A 44 -8.75 14.88 3.49
C VAL A 44 -8.69 16.01 4.54
N GLY A 45 -7.48 16.33 4.99
CA GLY A 45 -7.18 17.35 6.00
C GLY A 45 -7.43 16.92 7.45
N LYS A 46 -8.17 15.83 7.71
CA LYS A 46 -8.36 15.31 9.07
C LYS A 46 -7.10 14.59 9.54
N PHE A 47 -6.84 14.67 10.84
CA PHE A 47 -5.76 13.88 11.47
C PHE A 47 -6.06 12.39 11.41
N ALA A 48 -5.02 11.56 11.35
CA ALA A 48 -5.13 10.10 11.44
C ALA A 48 -5.99 9.67 12.64
N SER A 49 -5.80 10.32 13.79
CA SER A 49 -6.52 10.04 15.04
C SER A 49 -8.02 10.36 15.02
N HIS A 50 -8.51 11.08 13.99
CA HIS A 50 -9.93 11.29 13.78
C HIS A 50 -10.64 10.00 13.32
N VAL A 51 -9.97 9.21 12.47
CA VAL A 51 -10.48 7.93 11.95
C VAL A 51 -10.00 6.76 12.82
N HIS A 52 -8.78 6.86 13.35
CA HIS A 52 -8.13 5.83 14.18
C HIS A 52 -7.86 6.36 15.60
N PRO A 53 -8.86 6.43 16.50
CA PRO A 53 -8.70 7.08 17.81
C PRO A 53 -7.57 6.51 18.68
N HIS A 54 -7.23 5.24 18.51
CA HIS A 54 -6.13 4.56 19.21
C HIS A 54 -4.74 5.12 18.83
N LEU A 55 -4.63 5.92 17.77
CA LEU A 55 -3.40 6.61 17.35
C LEU A 55 -3.27 8.03 17.92
N ARG A 56 -4.18 8.46 18.80
CA ARG A 56 -4.11 9.79 19.43
C ARG A 56 -2.79 9.95 20.20
N GLY A 57 -2.10 11.07 19.95
CA GLY A 57 -0.79 11.36 20.56
C GLY A 57 0.39 10.56 19.99
N ARG A 58 0.15 9.67 19.01
CA ARG A 58 1.19 8.85 18.37
C ARG A 58 1.70 9.45 17.06
N THR A 59 0.90 10.27 16.38
CA THR A 59 1.26 10.90 15.12
C THR A 59 0.46 12.19 14.89
N SER A 60 1.05 13.12 14.13
CA SER A 60 0.41 14.34 13.64
C SER A 60 0.01 14.24 12.16
N LEU A 61 0.14 13.05 11.54
CA LEU A 61 -0.21 12.82 10.14
C LEU A 61 -1.68 13.18 9.87
N ARG A 62 -1.90 13.79 8.71
CA ARG A 62 -3.22 14.11 8.17
C ARG A 62 -3.44 13.38 6.86
N PHE A 63 -4.67 13.00 6.60
CA PHE A 63 -5.03 12.42 5.31
C PHE A 63 -4.89 13.47 4.21
N ILE A 64 -4.25 13.07 3.12
CA ILE A 64 -4.26 13.80 1.84
C ILE A 64 -5.13 13.05 0.83
N SER A 65 -5.48 13.71 -0.28
CA SER A 65 -6.01 12.99 -1.44
C SER A 65 -4.90 12.20 -2.11
N ARG A 66 -5.25 11.11 -2.80
CA ARG A 66 -4.35 10.29 -3.63
C ARG A 66 -3.55 11.14 -4.62
N ASP A 67 -4.14 12.18 -5.19
CA ASP A 67 -3.49 13.06 -6.17
C ASP A 67 -2.38 13.93 -5.55
N GLY A 68 -2.39 14.08 -4.22
CA GLY A 68 -1.35 14.81 -3.48
C GLY A 68 -0.13 13.96 -3.13
N LEU A 69 -0.12 12.66 -3.44
CA LEU A 69 1.00 11.77 -3.13
C LEU A 69 2.30 12.31 -3.71
N GLN A 70 3.36 12.27 -2.91
CA GLN A 70 4.71 12.63 -3.31
C GLN A 70 5.59 11.38 -3.35
N PRO A 71 6.73 11.41 -4.06
CA PRO A 71 7.66 10.29 -4.08
C PRO A 71 8.11 9.85 -2.68
N CYS A 72 8.29 8.54 -2.50
CA CYS A 72 8.76 7.91 -1.26
C CYS A 72 9.49 6.60 -1.55
N ASP A 73 10.15 6.02 -0.55
CA ASP A 73 10.88 4.77 -0.74
C ASP A 73 9.93 3.56 -0.84
N LEU A 74 8.90 3.54 0.02
CA LEU A 74 7.93 2.47 0.15
C LEU A 74 6.50 3.01 -0.02
N LEU A 75 5.69 2.39 -0.89
CA LEU A 75 4.27 2.71 -1.01
C LEU A 75 3.42 1.48 -0.73
N PHE A 76 2.58 1.58 0.31
CA PHE A 76 1.64 0.53 0.67
C PHE A 76 0.25 0.86 0.10
N LEU A 77 -0.36 -0.11 -0.57
CA LEU A 77 -1.71 0.02 -1.13
C LEU A 77 -2.67 -0.80 -0.28
N ALA A 78 -3.54 -0.12 0.47
CA ALA A 78 -4.61 -0.72 1.26
C ALA A 78 -5.98 -0.35 0.67
N LEU A 79 -6.11 -0.59 -0.63
CA LEU A 79 -7.28 -0.24 -1.42
C LEU A 79 -8.28 -1.41 -1.51
N PRO A 80 -9.56 -1.14 -1.81
CA PRO A 80 -10.49 -2.17 -2.25
C PRO A 80 -9.93 -2.94 -3.46
N HIS A 81 -10.35 -4.19 -3.62
CA HIS A 81 -10.01 -4.97 -4.80
C HIS A 81 -10.41 -4.22 -6.08
N GLY A 82 -9.51 -4.23 -7.04
CA GLY A 82 -9.66 -3.64 -8.36
C GLY A 82 -9.14 -2.21 -8.50
N GLU A 83 -8.91 -1.51 -7.40
CA GLU A 83 -8.43 -0.12 -7.42
C GLU A 83 -6.91 0.00 -7.58
N ALA A 84 -6.13 -1.00 -7.17
CA ALA A 84 -4.67 -0.92 -7.29
C ALA A 84 -4.25 -1.10 -8.75
N GLN A 85 -4.86 -2.07 -9.44
CA GLN A 85 -4.58 -2.36 -10.85
C GLN A 85 -4.87 -1.21 -11.81
N THR A 86 -5.88 -0.38 -11.54
CA THR A 86 -6.23 0.76 -12.42
C THR A 86 -5.25 1.93 -12.31
N HIS A 87 -4.47 1.99 -11.23
CA HIS A 87 -3.56 3.12 -10.94
C HIS A 87 -2.10 2.71 -10.78
N ILE A 88 -1.75 1.46 -11.06
CA ILE A 88 -0.41 0.92 -10.79
C ILE A 88 0.72 1.69 -11.48
N ASN A 89 0.50 2.15 -12.72
CA ASN A 89 1.49 2.93 -13.46
C ASN A 89 1.79 4.29 -12.80
N THR A 90 0.84 4.86 -12.05
CA THR A 90 1.07 6.06 -11.24
C THR A 90 1.83 5.70 -9.97
N TYR A 91 1.47 4.60 -9.30
CA TYR A 91 2.13 4.23 -8.05
C TYR A 91 3.59 3.83 -8.23
N ILE A 92 3.94 3.13 -9.32
CA ILE A 92 5.32 2.71 -9.62
C ILE A 92 6.24 3.88 -9.99
N SER A 93 5.69 5.03 -10.40
CA SER A 93 6.50 6.24 -10.61
C SER A 93 6.76 7.00 -9.31
N LEU A 94 5.99 6.73 -8.25
CA LEU A 94 6.10 7.39 -6.94
C LEU A 94 6.98 6.64 -5.94
N ALA A 95 7.14 5.33 -6.08
CA ALA A 95 7.95 4.56 -5.14
C ALA A 95 8.71 3.42 -5.79
N ALA A 96 9.93 3.20 -5.29
CA ALA A 96 10.80 2.11 -5.75
C ALA A 96 10.23 0.73 -5.37
N ARG A 97 9.49 0.65 -4.25
CA ARG A 97 8.86 -0.58 -3.76
C ARG A 97 7.39 -0.34 -3.46
N ILE A 98 6.55 -1.22 -4.01
CA ILE A 98 5.11 -1.24 -3.78
C ILE A 98 4.75 -2.51 -3.03
N ILE A 99 3.90 -2.35 -2.01
CA ILE A 99 3.32 -3.46 -1.27
C ILE A 99 1.80 -3.33 -1.38
N ASP A 100 1.18 -4.18 -2.20
CA ASP A 100 -0.28 -4.24 -2.33
C ASP A 100 -0.87 -5.25 -1.34
N LEU A 101 -1.77 -4.80 -0.47
CA LEU A 101 -2.48 -5.65 0.50
C LEU A 101 -3.74 -6.27 -0.12
N SER A 102 -4.17 -5.76 -1.28
CA SER A 102 -5.36 -6.25 -1.99
C SER A 102 -5.11 -7.60 -2.67
N ALA A 103 -6.05 -8.02 -3.51
CA ALA A 103 -5.94 -9.24 -4.30
C ALA A 103 -5.38 -9.03 -5.71
N ASP A 104 -5.25 -7.77 -6.16
CA ASP A 104 -5.07 -7.40 -7.56
C ASP A 104 -3.86 -8.11 -8.19
N PHE A 105 -2.73 -8.12 -7.49
CA PHE A 105 -1.48 -8.70 -8.00
C PHE A 105 -1.06 -10.02 -7.36
N ARG A 106 -2.00 -10.74 -6.71
CA ARG A 106 -1.68 -12.04 -6.08
C ARG A 106 -1.47 -13.16 -7.08
N LEU A 107 -2.25 -13.17 -8.16
CA LEU A 107 -2.20 -14.18 -9.21
C LEU A 107 -1.28 -13.69 -10.32
N ARG A 108 -0.40 -14.56 -10.80
CA ARG A 108 0.64 -14.18 -11.79
C ARG A 108 0.17 -14.26 -13.23
N ASP A 109 -0.94 -14.94 -13.46
CA ASP A 109 -1.48 -15.23 -14.79
C ASP A 109 -2.87 -14.61 -14.94
N ALA A 110 -3.08 -13.95 -16.08
CA ALA A 110 -4.34 -13.24 -16.36
C ALA A 110 -5.53 -14.19 -16.53
N ALA A 111 -5.31 -15.40 -17.06
CA ALA A 111 -6.39 -16.38 -17.20
C ALA A 111 -6.77 -16.96 -15.82
N GLN A 112 -5.80 -17.20 -14.93
CA GLN A 112 -6.06 -17.55 -13.53
C GLN A 112 -6.80 -16.44 -12.81
N TYR A 113 -6.41 -15.18 -13.01
CA TYR A 113 -7.12 -14.03 -12.47
C TYR A 113 -8.59 -14.02 -12.92
N ALA A 114 -8.84 -14.13 -14.23
CA ALA A 114 -10.19 -14.16 -14.77
C ALA A 114 -11.02 -15.32 -14.22
N ALA A 115 -10.41 -16.51 -14.06
CA ALA A 115 -11.09 -17.69 -13.53
C ALA A 115 -11.48 -17.54 -12.04
N VAL A 116 -10.61 -16.91 -11.22
CA VAL A 116 -10.82 -16.80 -9.76
C VAL A 116 -11.64 -15.55 -9.41
N TYR A 117 -11.29 -14.40 -9.98
CA TYR A 117 -11.87 -13.11 -9.64
C TYR A 117 -12.90 -12.63 -10.66
N GLY A 118 -12.74 -12.96 -11.94
CA GLY A 118 -13.67 -12.54 -13.00
C GLY A 118 -15.11 -13.04 -12.75
N ALA A 119 -15.28 -14.22 -12.17
CA ALA A 119 -16.61 -14.73 -11.79
C ALA A 119 -17.31 -13.91 -10.69
N VAL A 120 -16.53 -13.22 -9.84
CA VAL A 120 -17.05 -12.46 -8.69
C VAL A 120 -17.18 -10.98 -9.01
N TYR A 121 -16.23 -10.43 -9.77
CA TYR A 121 -16.11 -8.98 -10.01
C TYR A 121 -16.46 -8.56 -11.45
N GLY A 122 -16.58 -9.52 -12.37
CA GLY A 122 -17.13 -9.28 -13.71
C GLY A 122 -16.23 -8.49 -14.66
N HIS A 123 -14.92 -8.39 -14.38
CA HIS A 123 -13.97 -7.72 -15.24
C HIS A 123 -12.62 -8.45 -15.30
N ASP A 124 -11.91 -8.28 -16.42
CA ASP A 124 -10.53 -8.72 -16.56
C ASP A 124 -9.58 -7.87 -15.70
N HIS A 125 -8.34 -8.35 -15.54
CA HIS A 125 -7.32 -7.56 -14.87
C HIS A 125 -6.94 -6.35 -15.72
N ALA A 126 -6.93 -5.14 -15.14
CA ALA A 126 -6.72 -3.86 -15.83
C ALA A 126 -5.26 -3.60 -16.21
N ALA A 127 -4.32 -4.33 -15.61
CA ALA A 127 -2.88 -4.17 -15.82
C ALA A 127 -2.14 -5.53 -15.89
N PRO A 128 -2.53 -6.44 -16.81
CA PRO A 128 -2.06 -7.83 -16.84
C PRO A 128 -0.52 -7.95 -16.98
N GLU A 129 0.13 -6.98 -17.59
CA GLU A 129 1.59 -6.91 -17.75
C GLU A 129 2.36 -6.78 -16.42
N TRP A 130 1.66 -6.40 -15.34
CA TRP A 130 2.22 -6.27 -14.01
C TRP A 130 2.08 -7.53 -13.14
N LEU A 131 1.18 -8.46 -13.50
CA LEU A 131 0.89 -9.66 -12.69
C LEU A 131 2.15 -10.51 -12.42
N ALA A 132 3.02 -10.67 -13.41
CA ALA A 132 4.23 -11.46 -13.28
C ALA A 132 5.35 -10.76 -12.47
N ARG A 133 5.24 -9.44 -12.25
CA ARG A 133 6.25 -8.58 -11.61
C ARG A 133 6.10 -8.52 -10.09
N PHE A 134 4.89 -8.75 -9.59
CA PHE A 134 4.66 -8.86 -8.15
C PHE A 134 5.10 -10.23 -7.63
N VAL A 135 5.62 -10.23 -6.40
CA VAL A 135 6.00 -11.44 -5.67
C VAL A 135 4.99 -11.62 -4.54
N TYR A 136 4.45 -12.84 -4.40
CA TYR A 136 3.46 -13.13 -3.38
C TYR A 136 4.06 -12.97 -1.97
N GLY A 137 3.41 -12.16 -1.13
CA GLY A 137 3.90 -11.77 0.20
C GLY A 137 3.74 -12.83 1.28
N LEU A 138 4.28 -14.04 1.07
CA LEU A 138 4.32 -15.12 2.05
C LEU A 138 5.78 -15.49 2.35
N PRO A 139 6.47 -14.80 3.29
CA PRO A 139 7.92 -14.83 3.45
C PRO A 139 8.57 -16.21 3.60
N GLU A 140 7.82 -17.23 4.01
CA GLU A 140 8.23 -18.61 4.15
C GLU A 140 8.41 -19.33 2.80
N LEU A 141 7.77 -18.86 1.73
CA LEU A 141 7.78 -19.52 0.41
C LEU A 141 8.76 -18.84 -0.57
N PRO A 142 8.51 -17.65 -1.17
CA PRO A 142 9.44 -17.06 -2.12
C PRO A 142 10.44 -16.12 -1.42
N ARG A 143 11.11 -16.57 -0.35
CA ARG A 143 12.01 -15.71 0.45
C ARG A 143 13.09 -15.03 -0.40
N GLU A 144 13.72 -15.77 -1.31
CA GLU A 144 14.78 -15.22 -2.15
C GLU A 144 14.25 -14.18 -3.15
N SER A 145 13.03 -14.33 -3.64
CA SER A 145 12.40 -13.36 -4.55
C SER A 145 11.94 -12.08 -3.83
N LEU A 146 11.80 -12.11 -2.49
CA LEU A 146 11.41 -10.97 -1.67
C LEU A 146 12.61 -10.14 -1.15
N ARG A 147 13.84 -10.59 -1.39
CA ARG A 147 15.07 -9.90 -0.95
C ARG A 147 15.51 -8.78 -1.89
#